data_AF-A0A9W4K6W7-F1
#
_entry.id   AF-A0A9W4K6W7-F1
#
_cell.length_a   1.000
_cell.length_b   1.000
_cell.length_c   1.000
_cell.angle_alpha   90.00
_cell.angle_beta   90.00
_cell.angle_gamma   90.00
#
_symmetry.space_group_name_H-M   'P 1'
#
loop_
_entity.id
_entity.type
_entity.pdbx_description
1 polymer ?
#
loop_
_entity_poly.entity_id
_entity_poly.type
_entity_poly.pdbx_seq_one_letter_code
_entity_poly.pdbx_strand_id
1 'polypeptide(L)'
;MSPTFTPQEKENNPPGASQTGDGAVYNSGADSPLSTTSSSFFKGMEVDKEPSPPPKSLCPMCKVEVDPEILAEFKSQPNQRIREQQQFCESHKVRSALQQWEQRKYPTIAWDQFETRVQSLFPALEKLLVPDAPSYYRNTLDGILASGKAKNFRLTIDGKALEVITCGYYGTKGASLMLDAVVARFSRSLRRLAATDRIVKTAGVAGYAQCVLVPELAMRLVKQDMGVDDEEARQIMRESMDIGQKLNPEANDVVPVPAGFDGLGLVAQSDEEEEDEEENDEDEEEEEPEEEEDKENEGSREEDDKQAGYLEDKKPAMQAMQSIQAVQARQAREKNQSKDTEIKG
;
A
#
# COMPACT_ATOMS: atom_id res chain seq x y z
N MET A 1 53.06 -13.13 15.41
CA MET A 1 53.47 -14.36 16.11
C MET A 1 52.22 -14.96 16.72
N SER A 2 51.77 -16.09 16.16
CA SER A 2 50.69 -16.92 16.68
C SER A 2 51.02 -17.46 18.09
N PRO A 3 50.03 -18.00 18.80
CA PRO A 3 50.03 -19.45 18.86
C PRO A 3 48.65 -20.11 18.68
N THR A 4 48.72 -21.18 17.91
CA THR A 4 47.78 -22.28 17.75
C THR A 4 47.76 -23.15 19.01
N PHE A 5 46.59 -23.62 19.47
CA PHE A 5 46.50 -24.89 20.20
C PHE A 5 45.20 -25.62 19.87
N THR A 6 45.36 -26.86 19.45
CA THR A 6 44.39 -27.85 18.98
C THR A 6 43.61 -28.50 20.14
N PRO A 7 42.47 -29.17 19.84
CA PRO A 7 41.60 -29.81 20.84
C PRO A 7 41.97 -31.29 21.05
N GLN A 8 41.56 -31.86 22.20
CA GLN A 8 41.68 -33.29 22.50
C GLN A 8 40.31 -33.89 22.89
N GLU A 9 40.06 -35.07 22.33
CA GLU A 9 38.82 -35.88 22.28
C GLU A 9 38.49 -36.64 23.58
N LYS A 10 37.23 -37.12 23.70
CA LYS A 10 36.82 -38.56 23.77
C LYS A 10 35.36 -38.72 24.23
N GLU A 11 34.49 -39.23 23.36
CA GLU A 11 33.96 -40.63 23.29
C GLU A 11 32.69 -40.87 24.16
N ASN A 12 31.55 -41.12 23.52
CA ASN A 12 30.96 -42.48 23.43
C ASN A 12 29.64 -42.53 22.61
N ASN A 13 29.55 -43.61 21.83
CA ASN A 13 28.63 -44.02 20.74
C ASN A 13 27.48 -44.92 21.32
N PRO A 14 26.61 -45.65 20.57
CA PRO A 14 25.67 -45.32 19.47
C PRO A 14 24.30 -46.09 19.55
N PRO A 15 23.65 -46.62 18.45
CA PRO A 15 22.27 -46.25 18.09
C PRO A 15 21.31 -47.47 17.95
N GLY A 16 20.05 -47.25 17.55
CA GLY A 16 19.10 -48.33 17.26
C GLY A 16 18.06 -47.93 16.21
N ALA A 17 17.99 -48.72 15.14
CA ALA A 17 17.33 -48.41 13.87
C ALA A 17 15.89 -48.94 13.74
N SER A 18 15.23 -48.36 12.72
CA SER A 18 14.01 -48.67 11.99
C SER A 18 13.52 -50.11 11.91
N GLN A 19 12.19 -50.29 11.78
CA GLN A 19 11.58 -51.24 10.84
C GLN A 19 10.08 -50.99 10.59
N THR A 20 9.73 -50.98 9.31
CA THR A 20 8.39 -51.00 8.69
C THR A 20 7.94 -52.45 8.44
N GLY A 21 6.64 -52.73 8.40
CA GLY A 21 6.12 -54.02 7.94
C GLY A 21 4.62 -54.02 7.66
N ASP A 22 4.26 -54.13 6.38
CA ASP A 22 2.95 -54.51 5.84
C ASP A 22 2.64 -56.00 6.08
N GLY A 23 1.35 -56.36 6.18
CA GLY A 23 0.91 -57.75 6.15
C GLY A 23 -0.58 -57.95 6.49
N ALA A 24 -1.41 -58.07 5.45
CA ALA A 24 -2.82 -58.43 5.52
C ALA A 24 -3.03 -59.94 5.71
N VAL A 25 -3.95 -60.36 6.59
CA VAL A 25 -4.64 -61.66 6.53
C VAL A 25 -6.06 -61.53 7.10
N TYR A 26 -7.00 -62.01 6.30
CA TYR A 26 -8.43 -62.25 6.48
C TYR A 26 -8.81 -63.04 7.75
N ASN A 27 -9.99 -62.77 8.31
CA ASN A 27 -10.99 -63.83 8.54
C ASN A 27 -12.40 -63.23 8.64
N SER A 28 -13.31 -63.80 7.85
CA SER A 28 -14.74 -63.49 7.79
C SER A 28 -15.50 -64.25 8.87
N GLY A 29 -16.57 -63.65 9.38
CA GLY A 29 -17.56 -64.31 10.22
C GLY A 29 -18.81 -63.46 10.30
N ALA A 30 -19.81 -63.83 9.50
CA ALA A 30 -21.10 -63.18 9.36
C ALA A 30 -21.94 -63.28 10.64
N ASP A 31 -22.85 -62.32 10.82
CA ASP A 31 -24.31 -62.54 10.93
C ASP A 31 -24.98 -61.39 11.71
N SER A 32 -25.78 -60.60 11.00
CA SER A 32 -26.87 -59.78 11.57
C SER A 32 -28.01 -60.73 12.02
N PRO A 33 -28.88 -60.38 12.99
CA PRO A 33 -29.97 -59.44 12.69
C PRO A 33 -30.47 -58.55 13.84
N LEU A 34 -30.87 -57.33 13.46
CA LEU A 34 -32.10 -56.59 13.79
C LEU A 34 -32.89 -56.96 15.08
N SER A 35 -33.10 -55.99 15.98
CA SER A 35 -34.39 -55.30 16.21
C SER A 35 -34.64 -54.84 17.66
N THR A 36 -35.40 -53.74 17.76
CA THR A 36 -36.42 -53.44 18.78
C THR A 36 -36.02 -52.63 20.02
N THR A 37 -36.38 -51.34 19.92
CA THR A 37 -37.05 -50.49 20.92
C THR A 37 -37.35 -51.10 22.30
N SER A 38 -36.98 -50.40 23.37
CA SER A 38 -37.83 -50.27 24.57
C SER A 38 -37.40 -49.08 25.43
N SER A 39 -38.35 -48.18 25.64
CA SER A 39 -38.28 -47.13 26.64
C SER A 39 -38.28 -47.74 28.04
N SER A 40 -37.42 -47.25 28.93
CA SER A 40 -37.69 -47.29 30.38
C SER A 40 -36.90 -46.19 31.07
N PHE A 41 -37.64 -45.18 31.54
CA PHE A 41 -37.47 -44.52 32.83
C PHE A 41 -36.05 -44.47 33.41
N PHE A 42 -35.36 -43.35 33.20
CA PHE A 42 -34.38 -42.88 34.19
C PHE A 42 -34.82 -41.54 34.78
N LYS A 43 -35.00 -41.64 36.10
CA LYS A 43 -35.30 -40.66 37.12
C LYS A 43 -34.47 -39.37 36.93
N GLY A 44 -35.13 -38.23 37.12
CA GLY A 44 -34.54 -36.91 37.06
C GLY A 44 -33.24 -36.80 37.86
N MET A 45 -32.21 -36.37 37.14
CA MET A 45 -31.00 -35.83 37.70
C MET A 45 -31.09 -34.33 37.41
N GLU A 46 -31.50 -33.57 38.43
CA GLU A 46 -31.33 -32.12 38.44
C GLU A 46 -29.81 -31.88 38.41
N VAL A 47 -29.30 -31.69 37.20
CA VAL A 47 -27.96 -31.14 36.99
C VAL A 47 -28.10 -29.68 37.40
N ASP A 48 -27.51 -29.34 38.54
CA ASP A 48 -27.17 -27.97 38.90
C ASP A 48 -26.45 -27.36 37.70
N LYS A 49 -27.22 -26.59 36.91
CA LYS A 49 -26.71 -25.84 35.78
C LYS A 49 -25.92 -24.70 36.38
N GLU A 50 -24.64 -24.92 36.60
CA GLU A 50 -23.66 -23.83 36.70
C GLU A 50 -24.02 -22.78 35.64
N PRO A 51 -24.10 -21.50 35.99
CA PRO A 51 -24.43 -20.46 35.04
C PRO A 51 -23.38 -20.49 33.92
N SER A 52 -23.76 -21.10 32.81
CA SER A 52 -22.95 -21.12 31.60
C SER A 52 -22.53 -19.69 31.29
N PRO A 53 -21.25 -19.44 30.97
CA PRO A 53 -20.80 -18.08 30.65
C PRO A 53 -21.73 -17.48 29.59
N PRO A 54 -22.08 -16.18 29.71
CA PRO A 54 -23.03 -15.55 28.80
C PRO A 54 -22.59 -15.79 27.36
N PRO A 55 -23.52 -16.11 26.44
CA PRO A 55 -23.18 -16.40 25.07
C PRO A 55 -22.44 -15.20 24.47
N LYS A 56 -21.22 -15.43 23.97
CA LYS A 56 -20.42 -14.41 23.31
C LYS A 56 -21.20 -13.86 22.12
N SER A 57 -21.47 -12.56 22.12
CA SER A 57 -22.10 -11.86 20.99
C SER A 57 -21.06 -11.69 19.88
N LEU A 58 -21.08 -12.60 18.90
CA LEU A 58 -20.13 -12.59 17.78
C LEU A 58 -20.70 -11.90 16.55
N CYS A 59 -19.85 -11.14 15.85
CA CYS A 59 -20.18 -10.56 14.55
C CYS A 59 -20.45 -11.67 13.51
N PRO A 60 -21.55 -11.60 12.74
CA PRO A 60 -21.84 -12.59 11.68
C PRO A 60 -20.77 -12.68 10.58
N MET A 61 -20.02 -11.60 10.34
CA MET A 61 -19.03 -11.51 9.26
C MET A 61 -17.62 -11.90 9.69
N CYS A 62 -17.06 -11.24 10.72
CA CYS A 62 -15.68 -11.47 11.16
C CYS A 62 -15.56 -12.40 12.37
N LYS A 63 -16.67 -12.77 13.01
CA LYS A 63 -16.73 -13.64 14.20
C LYS A 63 -15.98 -13.10 15.43
N VAL A 64 -15.70 -11.80 15.46
CA VAL A 64 -15.13 -11.08 16.61
C VAL A 64 -16.25 -10.71 17.58
N GLU A 65 -15.91 -10.57 18.87
CA GLU A 65 -16.84 -10.14 19.92
C GLU A 65 -17.33 -8.71 19.67
N VAL A 66 -18.64 -8.52 19.79
CA VAL A 66 -19.36 -7.25 19.62
C VAL A 66 -20.25 -7.02 20.82
N ASP A 67 -20.61 -5.77 21.08
CA ASP A 67 -21.61 -5.41 22.07
C ASP A 67 -22.94 -6.17 21.84
N PRO A 68 -23.46 -6.90 22.85
CA PRO A 68 -24.68 -7.70 22.71
C PRO A 68 -25.91 -6.86 22.37
N GLU A 69 -25.96 -5.60 22.81
CA GLU A 69 -27.09 -4.70 22.54
C GLU A 69 -27.14 -4.33 21.05
N ILE A 70 -25.99 -3.93 20.50
CA ILE A 70 -25.87 -3.56 19.08
C ILE A 70 -26.12 -4.78 18.18
N LEU A 71 -25.66 -5.97 18.60
CA LEU A 71 -25.94 -7.20 17.87
C LEU A 71 -27.42 -7.59 17.91
N ALA A 72 -28.11 -7.36 19.02
CA ALA A 72 -29.54 -7.63 19.16
C ALA A 72 -30.37 -6.69 18.29
N GLU A 73 -30.05 -5.40 18.30
CA GLU A 73 -30.69 -4.40 17.41
C GLU A 73 -30.50 -4.76 15.94
N PHE A 74 -29.27 -5.11 15.54
CA PHE A 74 -28.99 -5.54 14.17
C PHE A 74 -29.85 -6.76 13.80
N LYS A 75 -29.85 -7.82 14.63
CA LYS A 75 -30.62 -9.06 14.40
C LYS A 75 -32.14 -8.87 14.40
N SER A 76 -32.65 -7.78 14.97
CA SER A 76 -34.09 -7.47 14.96
C SER A 76 -34.59 -7.04 13.58
N GLN A 77 -33.69 -6.64 12.67
CA GLN A 77 -34.02 -6.24 11.31
C GLN A 77 -34.24 -7.48 10.41
N PRO A 78 -35.38 -7.58 9.69
CA PRO A 78 -35.66 -8.71 8.81
C PRO A 78 -34.81 -8.69 7.54
N ASN A 79 -34.37 -9.88 7.08
CA ASN A 79 -33.64 -10.10 5.82
C ASN A 79 -32.33 -9.30 5.64
N GLN A 80 -31.37 -9.53 6.54
CA GLN A 80 -30.05 -8.90 6.46
C GLN A 80 -29.30 -9.26 5.18
N ARG A 81 -29.25 -8.32 4.24
CA ARG A 81 -28.46 -8.47 3.02
C ARG A 81 -26.97 -8.50 3.37
N ILE A 82 -26.15 -9.12 2.52
CA ILE A 82 -24.69 -9.17 2.72
C ILE A 82 -24.09 -7.77 2.90
N ARG A 83 -24.61 -6.76 2.19
CA ARG A 83 -24.21 -5.35 2.34
C ARG A 83 -24.46 -4.80 3.74
N GLU A 84 -25.59 -5.13 4.37
CA GLU A 84 -25.92 -4.67 5.73
C GLU A 84 -25.03 -5.37 6.77
N GLN A 85 -24.72 -6.66 6.55
CA GLN A 85 -23.77 -7.39 7.38
C GLN A 85 -22.35 -6.82 7.27
N GLN A 86 -21.93 -6.38 6.07
CA GLN A 86 -20.66 -5.67 5.87
C GLN A 86 -20.64 -4.33 6.60
N GLN A 87 -21.70 -3.52 6.49
CA GLN A 87 -21.80 -2.23 7.19
C GLN A 87 -21.76 -2.40 8.72
N PHE A 88 -22.46 -3.40 9.26
CA PHE A 88 -22.35 -3.76 10.68
C PHE A 88 -20.94 -4.24 11.04
N CYS A 89 -20.30 -4.98 10.15
CA CYS A 89 -18.93 -5.44 10.32
C CYS A 89 -17.96 -4.25 10.41
N GLU A 90 -18.12 -3.27 9.53
CA GLU A 90 -17.30 -2.05 9.50
C GLU A 90 -17.56 -1.17 10.72
N SER A 91 -18.82 -0.96 11.08
CA SER A 91 -19.18 -0.09 12.21
C SER A 91 -18.64 -0.62 13.55
N HIS A 92 -18.79 -1.93 13.83
CA HIS A 92 -18.22 -2.48 15.07
C HIS A 92 -16.68 -2.48 15.02
N LYS A 93 -16.06 -2.70 13.85
CA LYS A 93 -14.60 -2.61 13.71
C LYS A 93 -14.08 -1.20 14.01
N VAL A 94 -14.78 -0.15 13.57
CA VAL A 94 -14.46 1.25 13.88
C VAL A 94 -14.62 1.49 15.38
N ARG A 95 -15.72 1.04 15.99
CA ARG A 95 -15.94 1.17 17.45
C ARG A 95 -14.87 0.46 18.27
N SER A 96 -14.52 -0.78 17.91
CA SER A 96 -13.43 -1.51 18.55
C SER A 96 -12.08 -0.83 18.37
N ALA A 97 -11.84 -0.21 17.20
CA ALA A 97 -10.62 0.56 16.96
C ALA A 97 -10.55 1.84 17.83
N LEU A 98 -11.66 2.56 17.99
CA LEU A 98 -11.76 3.72 18.89
C LEU A 98 -11.52 3.33 20.35
N GLN A 99 -12.09 2.22 20.79
CA GLN A 99 -11.87 1.71 22.14
C GLN A 99 -10.39 1.35 22.36
N GLN A 100 -9.75 0.70 21.40
CA GLN A 100 -8.32 0.41 21.47
C GLN A 100 -7.47 1.68 21.43
N TRP A 101 -7.87 2.70 20.66
CA TRP A 101 -7.21 4.00 20.62
C TRP A 101 -7.17 4.66 21.99
N GLU A 102 -8.31 4.67 22.69
CA GLU A 102 -8.43 5.22 24.04
C GLU A 102 -7.66 4.38 25.07
N GLN A 103 -7.78 3.05 25.02
CA GLN A 103 -7.04 2.14 25.92
C GLN A 103 -5.52 2.30 25.80
N ARG A 104 -5.03 2.48 24.58
CA ARG A 104 -3.60 2.65 24.28
C ARG A 104 -3.12 4.09 24.39
N LYS A 105 -4.04 5.03 24.65
CA LYS A 105 -3.79 6.46 24.84
C LYS A 105 -3.06 7.11 23.66
N TYR A 106 -3.44 6.74 22.43
CA TYR A 106 -2.89 7.39 21.24
C TYR A 106 -3.31 8.87 21.18
N PRO A 107 -2.43 9.76 20.71
CA PRO A 107 -2.67 11.20 20.70
C PRO A 107 -3.77 11.57 19.72
N THR A 108 -4.49 12.67 19.97
CA THR A 108 -5.36 13.26 18.96
C THR A 108 -4.53 13.95 17.89
N ILE A 109 -4.68 13.54 16.63
CA ILE A 109 -3.89 14.06 15.51
C ILE A 109 -4.54 15.36 15.00
N ALA A 110 -3.81 16.47 15.12
CA ALA A 110 -4.16 17.75 14.51
C ALA A 110 -3.76 17.76 13.02
N TRP A 111 -4.69 17.35 12.15
CA TRP A 111 -4.43 17.22 10.70
C TRP A 111 -4.15 18.56 10.00
N ASP A 112 -4.70 19.66 10.51
CA ASP A 112 -4.47 21.03 10.06
C ASP A 112 -3.00 21.47 10.20
N GLN A 113 -2.34 21.04 11.26
CA GLN A 113 -0.93 21.37 11.55
C GLN A 113 0.03 20.24 11.17
N PHE A 114 -0.49 19.13 10.66
CA PHE A 114 0.29 17.93 10.40
C PHE A 114 1.43 18.17 9.42
N GLU A 115 1.18 18.93 8.36
CA GLU A 115 2.21 19.26 7.38
C GLU A 115 3.37 20.05 7.99
N THR A 116 3.07 21.07 8.82
CA THR A 116 4.10 21.85 9.52
C THR A 116 4.95 20.97 10.43
N ARG A 117 4.32 20.01 11.13
CA ARG A 117 5.03 19.04 11.97
C ARG A 117 5.94 18.15 11.15
N VAL A 118 5.46 17.64 10.01
CA VAL A 118 6.25 16.83 9.08
C VAL A 118 7.45 17.61 8.56
N GLN A 119 7.25 18.86 8.13
CA GLN A 119 8.31 19.71 7.60
C GLN A 119 9.41 19.99 8.64
N SER A 120 9.04 20.11 9.92
CA SER A 120 10.02 20.31 11.01
C SER A 120 11.02 19.15 11.15
N LEU A 121 10.66 17.96 10.66
CA LEU A 121 11.49 16.74 10.71
C LEU A 121 12.39 16.56 9.48
N PHE A 122 12.23 17.39 8.44
CA PHE A 122 13.02 17.31 7.22
C PHE A 122 14.53 17.38 7.41
N PRO A 123 15.10 18.23 8.29
CA PRO A 123 16.55 18.25 8.51
C PRO A 123 17.08 16.92 9.06
N ALA A 124 16.26 16.14 9.75
CA ALA A 124 16.64 14.81 10.21
C ALA A 124 16.60 13.78 9.08
N LEU A 125 15.63 13.89 8.15
CA LEU A 125 15.55 13.03 6.96
C LEU A 125 16.65 13.34 5.94
N GLU A 126 17.11 14.59 5.83
CA GLU A 126 18.21 14.95 4.93
C GLU A 126 19.49 14.17 5.23
N LYS A 127 19.71 13.79 6.49
CA LYS A 127 20.85 12.95 6.90
C LYS A 127 20.78 11.53 6.32
N LEU A 128 19.60 11.07 5.92
CA LEU A 128 19.38 9.79 5.27
C LEU A 128 19.53 9.86 3.74
N LEU A 129 19.59 11.07 3.17
CA LEU A 129 19.77 11.31 1.73
C LEU A 129 21.24 11.34 1.31
N VAL A 130 22.05 10.53 1.98
CA VAL A 130 23.47 10.32 1.70
C VAL A 130 23.66 8.86 1.29
N PRO A 131 24.53 8.56 0.30
CA PRO A 131 24.86 7.18 -0.04
C PRO A 131 25.26 6.39 1.20
N ASP A 132 24.72 5.18 1.33
CA ASP A 132 25.02 4.24 2.42
C ASP A 132 24.72 4.73 3.84
N ALA A 133 23.85 5.74 3.99
CA ALA A 133 23.37 6.16 5.30
C ALA A 133 22.69 5.01 6.06
N PRO A 134 23.10 4.67 7.29
CA PRO A 134 22.50 3.58 8.04
C PRO A 134 21.08 3.93 8.49
N SER A 135 20.11 3.09 8.14
CA SER A 135 18.71 3.19 8.57
C SER A 135 18.12 1.79 8.69
N TYR A 136 17.25 1.59 9.70
CA TYR A 136 16.54 0.33 9.89
C TYR A 136 15.68 -0.02 8.66
N TYR A 137 14.94 0.96 8.15
CA TYR A 137 14.07 0.76 7.00
C TYR A 137 14.87 0.60 5.70
N ARG A 138 16.02 1.27 5.56
CA ARG A 138 16.94 1.03 4.44
C ARG A 138 17.47 -0.41 4.43
N ASN A 139 17.92 -0.92 5.57
CA ASN A 139 18.40 -2.31 5.68
C ASN A 139 17.29 -3.32 5.40
N THR A 140 16.07 -3.01 5.85
CA THR A 140 14.88 -3.82 5.58
C THR A 140 14.57 -3.84 4.09
N LEU A 141 14.61 -2.68 3.43
CA LEU A 141 14.43 -2.57 1.97
C LEU A 141 15.53 -3.34 1.22
N ASP A 142 16.80 -3.21 1.61
CA ASP A 142 17.90 -3.95 0.98
C ASP A 142 17.71 -5.47 1.10
N GLY A 143 17.29 -5.95 2.27
CA GLY A 143 16.94 -7.37 2.47
C GLY A 143 15.81 -7.84 1.55
N ILE A 144 14.77 -7.00 1.35
CA ILE A 144 13.67 -7.28 0.42
C ILE A 144 14.18 -7.31 -1.02
N LEU A 145 15.01 -6.34 -1.42
CA LEU A 145 15.61 -6.27 -2.75
C LEU A 145 16.53 -7.47 -3.05
N ALA A 146 17.38 -7.85 -2.09
CA ALA A 146 18.28 -8.99 -2.20
C ALA A 146 17.53 -10.33 -2.31
N SER A 147 16.37 -10.46 -1.67
CA SER A 147 15.54 -11.67 -1.74
C SER A 147 14.87 -11.91 -3.10
N GLY A 148 15.03 -11.01 -4.08
CA GLY A 148 14.46 -11.14 -5.42
C GLY A 148 12.94 -10.94 -5.49
N LYS A 149 12.28 -10.74 -4.34
CA LYS A 149 10.86 -10.34 -4.23
C LYS A 149 10.59 -8.97 -4.86
N ALA A 150 11.65 -8.22 -5.19
CA ALA A 150 11.58 -6.89 -5.79
C ALA A 150 11.17 -6.86 -7.28
N LYS A 151 11.21 -7.98 -8.02
CA LYS A 151 10.73 -8.00 -9.41
C LYS A 151 9.22 -7.70 -9.52
N ASN A 152 8.48 -7.88 -8.42
CA ASN A 152 7.07 -7.51 -8.27
C ASN A 152 6.88 -6.36 -7.27
N PHE A 153 7.90 -5.52 -7.01
CA PHE A 153 7.77 -4.28 -6.22
C PHE A 153 6.96 -3.19 -6.95
N ARG A 154 6.15 -3.57 -7.94
CA ARG A 154 5.13 -2.70 -8.47
C ARG A 154 4.01 -2.70 -7.46
N LEU A 155 4.09 -1.79 -6.50
CA LEU A 155 3.06 -1.24 -5.60
C LEU A 155 1.63 -1.76 -5.84
N THR A 156 1.41 -3.06 -5.67
CA THR A 156 0.08 -3.63 -5.64
C THR A 156 -0.35 -3.61 -4.20
N ILE A 157 -1.40 -2.84 -3.98
CA ILE A 157 -2.19 -2.69 -2.76
C ILE A 157 -2.49 -4.04 -2.06
N ASP A 158 -2.37 -5.17 -2.76
CA ASP A 158 -2.66 -6.52 -2.25
C ASP A 158 -1.45 -7.39 -1.85
N GLY A 159 -0.21 -6.88 -1.92
CA GLY A 159 0.97 -7.70 -1.68
C GLY A 159 1.54 -7.53 -0.28
N LYS A 160 1.45 -8.54 0.58
CA LYS A 160 2.11 -8.76 1.90
C LYS A 160 3.49 -8.12 2.16
N ALA A 161 4.22 -7.68 1.15
CA ALA A 161 5.42 -6.85 1.30
C ALA A 161 5.12 -5.42 1.82
N LEU A 162 3.89 -4.93 1.65
CA LEU A 162 3.43 -3.62 2.16
C LEU A 162 3.12 -3.64 3.67
N GLU A 163 2.87 -4.82 4.26
CA GLU A 163 2.68 -4.97 5.72
C GLU A 163 3.89 -4.48 6.53
N VAL A 164 5.05 -4.33 5.89
CA VAL A 164 6.31 -3.89 6.51
C VAL A 164 6.45 -2.35 6.49
N ILE A 165 5.60 -1.62 5.76
CA ILE A 165 5.74 -0.19 5.48
C ILE A 165 4.42 0.51 5.81
N THR A 166 4.11 0.62 7.10
CA THR A 166 2.88 1.30 7.55
C THR A 166 3.20 2.42 8.51
N CYS A 167 2.40 3.48 8.46
CA CYS A 167 2.54 4.64 9.33
C CYS A 167 1.84 4.43 10.68
N GLY A 168 1.59 3.18 11.08
CA GLY A 168 0.86 2.83 12.29
C GLY A 168 -0.50 3.53 12.40
N TYR A 169 -0.75 4.13 13.55
CA TYR A 169 -2.01 4.81 13.86
C TYR A 169 -2.30 6.03 12.96
N TYR A 170 -1.32 6.56 12.22
CA TYR A 170 -1.56 7.63 11.24
C TYR A 170 -2.34 7.14 10.00
N GLY A 171 -2.41 5.82 9.76
CA GLY A 171 -3.18 5.23 8.67
C GLY A 171 -2.66 5.60 7.28
N THR A 172 -3.49 5.33 6.27
CA THR A 172 -3.20 5.69 4.87
C THR A 172 -3.24 7.20 4.66
N LYS A 173 -4.15 7.92 5.32
CA LYS A 173 -4.19 9.40 5.26
C LYS A 173 -2.85 10.03 5.64
N GLY A 174 -2.27 9.60 6.77
CA GLY A 174 -0.96 10.11 7.18
C GLY A 174 0.16 9.66 6.26
N ALA A 175 0.12 8.43 5.76
CA ALA A 175 1.11 7.92 4.81
C ALA A 175 1.15 8.75 3.52
N SER A 176 -0.01 9.08 2.94
CA SER A 176 -0.12 9.86 1.72
C SER A 176 0.36 11.30 1.93
N LEU A 177 -0.09 11.98 3.00
CA LEU A 177 0.39 13.32 3.34
C LEU A 177 1.91 13.38 3.58
N MET A 178 2.46 12.36 4.25
CA MET A 178 3.91 12.25 4.46
C MET A 178 4.65 12.01 3.15
N LEU A 179 4.11 11.15 2.27
CA LEU A 179 4.71 10.86 0.98
C LEU A 179 4.75 12.12 0.08
N ASP A 180 3.64 12.84 -0.02
CA ASP A 180 3.54 14.06 -0.82
C ASP A 180 4.53 15.12 -0.35
N ALA A 181 4.59 15.36 0.97
CA ALA A 181 5.52 16.31 1.55
C ALA A 181 7.00 15.92 1.30
N VAL A 182 7.33 14.62 1.43
CA VAL A 182 8.68 14.10 1.17
C VAL A 182 9.05 14.21 -0.30
N VAL A 183 8.17 13.83 -1.23
CA VAL A 183 8.42 13.88 -2.67
C VAL A 183 8.56 15.33 -3.12
N ALA A 184 7.68 16.23 -2.69
CA ALA A 184 7.75 17.65 -2.98
C ALA A 184 9.11 18.24 -2.55
N ARG A 185 9.54 17.96 -1.31
CA ARG A 185 10.78 18.53 -0.75
C ARG A 185 12.07 17.89 -1.27
N PHE A 186 12.07 16.59 -1.53
CA PHE A 186 13.30 15.82 -1.78
C PHE A 186 13.42 15.26 -3.20
N SER A 187 12.50 15.55 -4.12
CA SER A 187 12.52 15.06 -5.51
C SER A 187 13.87 15.22 -6.23
N ARG A 188 14.54 16.37 -6.10
CA ARG A 188 15.87 16.62 -6.70
C ARG A 188 16.96 15.79 -6.02
N SER A 189 16.97 15.76 -4.69
CA SER A 189 17.95 14.99 -3.90
C SER A 189 17.81 13.49 -4.15
N LEU A 190 16.59 12.98 -4.22
CA LEU A 190 16.30 11.58 -4.52
C LEU A 190 16.71 11.17 -5.93
N ARG A 191 16.48 12.02 -6.94
CA ARG A 191 16.96 11.77 -8.31
C ARG A 191 18.49 11.71 -8.39
N ARG A 192 19.17 12.62 -7.71
CA ARG A 192 20.65 12.60 -7.63
C ARG A 192 21.16 11.37 -6.87
N LEU A 193 20.49 10.99 -5.78
CA LEU A 193 20.83 9.80 -5.00
C LEU A 193 20.63 8.53 -5.83
N ALA A 194 19.59 8.44 -6.66
CA ALA A 194 19.35 7.32 -7.56
C ALA A 194 20.48 7.07 -8.59
N ALA A 195 21.30 8.10 -8.89
CA ALA A 195 22.45 7.94 -9.79
C ALA A 195 23.65 7.27 -9.10
N THR A 196 23.76 7.38 -7.77
CA THR A 196 24.93 6.95 -6.99
C THR A 196 24.64 5.74 -6.10
N ASP A 197 23.43 5.64 -5.58
CA ASP A 197 23.01 4.64 -4.60
C ASP A 197 22.30 3.47 -5.27
N ARG A 198 22.82 2.25 -5.06
CA ARG A 198 22.26 1.01 -5.65
C ARG A 198 20.83 0.72 -5.18
N ILE A 199 20.52 0.98 -3.91
CA ILE A 199 19.19 0.68 -3.35
C ILE A 199 18.17 1.59 -3.98
N VAL A 200 18.46 2.90 -4.04
CA VAL A 200 17.57 3.90 -4.64
C VAL A 200 17.43 3.66 -6.15
N LYS A 201 18.51 3.30 -6.84
CA LYS A 201 18.48 2.93 -8.26
C LYS A 201 17.58 1.73 -8.54
N THR A 202 17.55 0.75 -7.63
CA THR A 202 16.79 -0.49 -7.81
C THR A 202 15.33 -0.33 -7.40
N ALA A 203 15.05 0.33 -6.27
CA ALA A 203 13.71 0.58 -5.77
C ALA A 203 12.97 1.72 -6.50
N GLY A 204 13.73 2.61 -7.16
CA GLY A 204 13.23 3.85 -7.72
C GLY A 204 12.99 4.94 -6.67
N VAL A 205 12.82 6.18 -7.12
CA VAL A 205 12.63 7.36 -6.26
C VAL A 205 11.38 7.22 -5.39
N ALA A 206 10.25 6.86 -5.99
CA ALA A 206 8.99 6.68 -5.27
C ALA A 206 9.05 5.50 -4.28
N GLY A 207 9.61 4.36 -4.71
CA GLY A 207 9.78 3.19 -3.85
C GLY A 207 10.65 3.52 -2.64
N TYR A 208 11.78 4.22 -2.81
CA TYR A 208 12.62 4.60 -1.68
C TYR A 208 11.91 5.56 -0.72
N ALA A 209 11.18 6.56 -1.25
CA ALA A 209 10.41 7.47 -0.41
C ALA A 209 9.35 6.73 0.42
N GLN A 210 8.57 5.86 -0.21
CA GLN A 210 7.52 5.08 0.44
C GLN A 210 8.08 4.09 1.46
N CYS A 211 9.20 3.42 1.17
CA CYS A 211 9.70 2.30 1.99
C CYS A 211 10.65 2.72 3.10
N VAL A 212 11.32 3.86 2.94
CA VAL A 212 12.35 4.31 3.88
C VAL A 212 11.97 5.65 4.48
N LEU A 213 11.79 6.70 3.67
CA LEU A 213 11.61 8.04 4.19
C LEU A 213 10.30 8.22 4.95
N VAL A 214 9.19 7.69 4.42
CA VAL A 214 7.87 7.79 5.05
C VAL A 214 7.82 7.03 6.39
N PRO A 215 8.28 5.76 6.50
CA PRO A 215 8.36 5.07 7.79
C PRO A 215 9.34 5.71 8.77
N GLU A 216 10.48 6.23 8.31
CA GLU A 216 11.42 6.98 9.16
C GLU A 216 10.79 8.25 9.74
N LEU A 217 9.99 8.96 8.92
CA LEU A 217 9.24 10.12 9.34
C LEU A 217 8.14 9.75 10.34
N ALA A 218 7.35 8.72 10.02
CA ALA A 218 6.29 8.23 10.90
C ALA A 218 6.84 7.78 12.26
N MET A 219 7.94 7.03 12.28
CA MET A 219 8.62 6.62 13.52
C MET A 219 9.02 7.83 14.36
N ARG A 220 9.58 8.87 13.74
CA ARG A 220 9.97 10.11 14.45
C ARG A 220 8.76 10.84 15.02
N LEU A 221 7.64 10.87 14.30
CA LEU A 221 6.40 11.45 14.79
C LEU A 221 5.84 10.65 15.98
N VAL A 222 5.78 9.32 15.88
CA VAL A 222 5.37 8.43 16.99
C VAL A 222 6.26 8.63 18.21
N LYS A 223 7.57 8.76 17.99
CA LYS A 223 8.54 9.03 19.05
C LYS A 223 8.25 10.32 19.80
N GLN A 224 7.94 11.40 19.06
CA GLN A 224 7.57 12.68 19.64
C GLN A 224 6.23 12.64 20.38
N ASP A 225 5.26 11.95 19.80
CA ASP A 225 3.90 11.85 20.32
C ASP A 225 3.81 11.01 21.59
N MET A 226 4.48 9.86 21.61
CA MET A 226 4.39 8.89 22.70
C MET A 226 5.56 9.00 23.69
N GLY A 227 6.60 9.77 23.36
CA GLY A 227 7.78 9.95 24.22
C GLY A 227 8.62 8.67 24.42
N VAL A 228 8.64 7.79 23.42
CA VAL A 228 9.25 6.46 23.48
C VAL A 228 10.62 6.40 22.78
N ASP A 229 11.27 5.24 22.79
CA ASP A 229 12.49 4.99 22.00
C ASP A 229 12.20 4.49 20.57
N ASP A 230 13.27 4.25 19.79
CA ASP A 230 13.15 3.88 18.38
C ASP A 230 12.62 2.43 18.16
N GLU A 231 12.78 1.52 19.12
CA GLU A 231 12.25 0.16 19.02
C GLU A 231 10.79 0.12 19.44
N GLU A 232 10.45 0.78 20.55
CA GLU A 232 9.07 0.94 21.00
C GLU A 232 8.21 1.69 19.97
N ALA A 233 8.74 2.76 19.35
CA ALA A 233 8.03 3.46 18.28
C ALA A 233 7.71 2.52 17.10
N ARG A 234 8.67 1.68 16.68
CA ARG A 234 8.46 0.68 15.62
C ARG A 234 7.43 -0.38 16.02
N GLN A 235 7.42 -0.78 17.28
CA GLN A 235 6.43 -1.71 17.81
C GLN A 235 5.02 -1.10 17.81
N ILE A 236 4.88 0.15 18.28
CA ILE A 236 3.63 0.90 18.24
C ILE A 236 3.13 1.01 16.80
N MET A 237 4.00 1.34 15.84
CA MET A 237 3.62 1.41 14.42
C MET A 237 3.05 0.08 13.91
N ARG A 238 3.68 -1.06 14.24
CA ARG A 238 3.19 -2.39 13.85
C ARG A 238 1.86 -2.74 14.49
N GLU A 239 1.71 -2.50 15.79
CA GLU A 239 0.48 -2.85 16.53
C GLU A 239 -0.71 -1.96 16.20
N SER A 240 -0.45 -0.73 15.76
CA SER A 240 -1.48 0.26 15.47
C SER A 240 -1.88 0.34 14.00
N MET A 241 -1.27 -0.46 13.12
CA MET A 241 -1.53 -0.48 11.69
C MET A 241 -3.02 -0.67 11.37
N ASP A 242 -3.65 -1.70 11.93
CA ASP A 242 -5.08 -1.98 11.70
C ASP A 242 -6.01 -0.90 12.25
N ILE A 243 -5.57 -0.20 13.30
CA ILE A 243 -6.31 0.89 13.93
C ILE A 243 -6.23 2.13 13.03
N GLY A 244 -5.03 2.47 12.57
CA GLY A 244 -4.81 3.60 11.66
C GLY A 244 -5.56 3.44 10.34
N GLN A 245 -5.56 2.24 9.74
CA GLN A 245 -6.29 1.97 8.51
C GLN A 245 -7.80 2.23 8.64
N LYS A 246 -8.37 1.96 9.81
CA LYS A 246 -9.82 2.10 10.06
C LYS A 246 -10.22 3.50 10.46
N LEU A 247 -9.39 4.18 11.26
CA LEU A 247 -9.73 5.48 11.82
C LEU A 247 -9.24 6.65 10.97
N ASN A 248 -8.17 6.45 10.21
CA ASN A 248 -7.53 7.47 9.39
C ASN A 248 -7.36 6.99 7.93
N PRO A 249 -8.45 6.57 7.24
CA PRO A 249 -8.40 6.23 5.82
C PRO A 249 -8.16 7.50 4.97
N GLU A 250 -7.51 7.34 3.83
CA GLU A 250 -7.46 8.38 2.82
C GLU A 250 -8.83 8.49 2.12
N ALA A 251 -9.17 9.68 1.61
CA ALA A 251 -10.45 9.91 0.94
C ALA A 251 -10.72 8.94 -0.22
N ASN A 252 -9.66 8.54 -0.93
CA ASN A 252 -9.73 7.59 -2.05
C ASN A 252 -9.87 6.12 -1.61
N ASP A 253 -9.63 5.80 -0.34
CA ASP A 253 -9.78 4.43 0.19
C ASP A 253 -11.25 4.08 0.51
N VAL A 254 -12.10 5.10 0.64
CA VAL A 254 -13.52 4.92 0.91
C VAL A 254 -14.26 4.95 -0.41
N VAL A 255 -14.59 3.78 -0.96
CA VAL A 255 -15.49 3.69 -2.13
C VAL A 255 -16.89 4.10 -1.68
N PRO A 256 -17.42 5.27 -2.08
CA PRO A 256 -18.78 5.65 -1.73
C PRO A 256 -19.68 4.68 -2.47
N VAL A 257 -20.49 3.90 -1.74
CA VAL A 257 -21.47 3.06 -2.41
C VAL A 257 -22.60 3.99 -2.85
N PRO A 258 -22.82 4.21 -4.17
CA PRO A 258 -23.89 5.07 -4.62
C PRO A 258 -25.22 4.53 -4.08
N ALA A 259 -26.00 5.41 -3.46
CA ALA A 259 -27.35 5.12 -3.06
C ALA A 259 -28.21 5.05 -4.33
N GLY A 260 -28.41 3.84 -4.88
CA GLY A 260 -29.27 3.63 -6.05
C GLY A 260 -28.84 2.56 -7.05
N PHE A 261 -27.87 1.68 -6.74
CA PHE A 261 -27.57 0.54 -7.61
C PHE A 261 -28.33 -0.72 -7.18
N ASP A 262 -29.64 -0.69 -7.40
CA ASP A 262 -30.51 -1.87 -7.48
C ASP A 262 -30.36 -2.46 -8.89
N GLY A 263 -29.56 -3.52 -8.96
CA GLY A 263 -29.36 -4.27 -10.19
C GLY A 263 -30.68 -4.82 -10.74
N LEU A 264 -31.09 -4.30 -11.89
CA LEU A 264 -31.42 -5.00 -13.15
C LEU A 264 -32.38 -4.12 -13.97
N GLY A 265 -31.93 -3.64 -15.13
CA GLY A 265 -32.78 -2.94 -16.08
C GLY A 265 -32.04 -2.41 -17.31
N LEU A 266 -31.86 -3.27 -18.32
CA LEU A 266 -31.50 -2.88 -19.68
C LEU A 266 -32.52 -1.91 -20.29
N VAL A 267 -32.10 -0.69 -20.60
CA VAL A 267 -32.48 0.12 -21.79
C VAL A 267 -31.45 1.25 -21.91
N ALA A 268 -30.56 1.19 -22.90
CA ALA A 268 -30.68 1.83 -24.22
C ALA A 268 -30.20 3.29 -24.21
N GLN A 269 -29.02 3.49 -24.81
CA GLN A 269 -28.56 4.63 -25.59
C GLN A 269 -29.15 6.02 -25.29
N SER A 270 -28.31 6.92 -24.81
CA SER A 270 -28.27 8.31 -25.29
C SER A 270 -26.86 8.84 -25.08
N ASP A 271 -26.22 9.22 -26.17
CA ASP A 271 -25.05 10.07 -26.21
C ASP A 271 -25.42 11.43 -25.61
N GLU A 272 -24.66 11.91 -24.62
CA GLU A 272 -24.67 13.32 -24.20
C GLU A 272 -23.19 13.73 -23.99
N GLU A 273 -22.63 14.21 -25.09
CA GLU A 273 -21.74 15.37 -25.28
C GLU A 273 -20.90 15.82 -24.07
N GLU A 274 -19.59 15.65 -24.20
CA GLU A 274 -18.57 16.37 -23.43
C GLU A 274 -18.63 17.86 -23.80
N GLU A 275 -18.96 18.73 -22.84
CA GLU A 275 -18.80 20.17 -22.99
C GLU A 275 -17.31 20.53 -22.78
N ASP A 276 -16.70 21.00 -23.87
CA ASP A 276 -15.39 21.65 -23.91
C ASP A 276 -15.42 22.93 -23.07
N GLU A 277 -14.68 22.99 -21.96
CA GLU A 277 -14.37 24.27 -21.31
C GLU A 277 -13.24 24.97 -22.07
N GLU A 278 -13.62 26.04 -22.76
CA GLU A 278 -12.79 26.92 -23.58
C GLU A 278 -11.63 27.54 -22.79
N GLU A 279 -10.48 27.61 -23.47
CA GLU A 279 -9.29 28.39 -23.12
C GLU A 279 -9.65 29.88 -22.94
N ASN A 280 -9.24 30.47 -21.82
CA ASN A 280 -9.10 31.93 -21.70
C ASN A 280 -7.63 32.28 -21.94
N ASP A 281 -7.37 32.79 -23.14
CA ASP A 281 -6.24 33.64 -23.48
C ASP A 281 -6.43 35.03 -22.85
N GLU A 282 -5.54 35.44 -21.95
CA GLU A 282 -5.30 36.87 -21.66
C GLU A 282 -3.78 37.09 -21.49
N ASP A 283 -3.20 37.73 -22.51
CA ASP A 283 -2.22 38.82 -22.52
C ASP A 283 -0.84 38.58 -21.85
N GLU A 284 0.23 38.45 -22.64
CA GLU A 284 1.12 39.55 -23.07
C GLU A 284 1.73 40.34 -21.90
N GLU A 285 2.96 39.99 -21.49
CA GLU A 285 4.02 40.99 -21.26
C GLU A 285 5.38 40.39 -21.68
N GLU A 286 5.91 40.93 -22.77
CA GLU A 286 7.29 40.77 -23.24
C GLU A 286 8.21 41.61 -22.33
N GLU A 287 9.12 40.97 -21.57
CA GLU A 287 10.28 41.67 -21.02
C GLU A 287 11.53 41.30 -21.84
N GLU A 288 12.05 42.31 -22.54
CA GLU A 288 13.33 42.27 -23.25
C GLU A 288 14.50 42.04 -22.27
N PRO A 289 15.54 41.27 -22.63
CA PRO A 289 16.76 41.19 -21.84
C PRO A 289 17.73 42.33 -22.19
N GLU A 290 18.05 43.14 -21.19
CA GLU A 290 19.17 44.10 -21.26
C GLU A 290 20.51 43.37 -21.36
N GLU A 291 21.33 43.85 -22.30
CA GLU A 291 22.70 43.45 -22.57
C GLU A 291 23.64 43.90 -21.42
N GLU A 292 24.45 43.00 -20.87
CA GLU A 292 25.74 43.40 -20.28
C GLU A 292 26.87 42.41 -20.64
N GLU A 293 27.96 43.04 -21.06
CA GLU A 293 29.14 42.51 -21.74
C GLU A 293 30.10 41.72 -20.84
N ASP A 294 30.74 40.74 -21.46
CA ASP A 294 32.16 40.38 -21.39
C ASP A 294 32.88 40.36 -20.05
N LYS A 295 33.09 39.14 -19.53
CA LYS A 295 34.38 38.74 -18.95
C LYS A 295 34.87 37.44 -19.55
N GLU A 296 35.88 37.59 -20.39
CA GLU A 296 36.81 36.58 -20.87
C GLU A 296 37.23 35.62 -19.74
N ASN A 297 37.11 34.32 -19.98
CA ASN A 297 38.04 33.37 -19.41
C ASN A 297 38.23 32.17 -20.35
N GLU A 298 39.47 32.00 -20.77
CA GLU A 298 39.98 30.98 -21.65
C GLU A 298 39.79 29.57 -21.06
N GLY A 299 39.26 28.64 -21.85
CA GLY A 299 39.06 27.26 -21.39
C GLY A 299 38.63 26.28 -22.48
N SER A 300 39.59 25.79 -23.25
CA SER A 300 39.62 24.43 -23.85
C SER A 300 38.49 24.00 -24.79
N ARG A 301 38.63 24.35 -26.09
CA ARG A 301 38.78 23.50 -27.30
C ARG A 301 38.52 21.96 -27.26
N GLU A 302 37.58 21.43 -26.46
CA GLU A 302 37.21 20.00 -26.46
C GLU A 302 35.68 19.70 -26.47
N GLU A 303 34.81 20.71 -26.54
CA GLU A 303 33.35 20.51 -26.46
C GLU A 303 32.60 20.60 -27.80
N ASP A 304 33.20 21.16 -28.86
CA ASP A 304 32.50 21.40 -30.13
C ASP A 304 32.29 20.14 -30.99
N ASP A 305 33.10 19.09 -30.82
CA ASP A 305 32.97 17.86 -31.62
C ASP A 305 31.87 16.91 -31.12
N LYS A 306 31.35 17.10 -29.91
CA LYS A 306 30.30 16.22 -29.34
C LYS A 306 28.87 16.69 -29.63
N GLN A 307 28.68 17.96 -29.96
CA GLN A 307 27.36 18.52 -30.25
C GLN A 307 26.90 18.24 -31.69
N ALA A 308 27.83 18.16 -32.65
CA ALA A 308 27.53 17.87 -34.05
C ALA A 308 27.01 16.43 -34.27
N GLY A 309 27.57 15.44 -33.58
CA GLY A 309 27.11 14.04 -33.68
C GLY A 309 25.71 13.80 -33.10
N TYR A 310 25.30 14.60 -32.11
CA TYR A 310 24.01 14.42 -31.42
C TYR A 310 22.80 14.93 -32.23
N LEU A 311 23.02 15.84 -33.18
CA LEU A 311 21.97 16.37 -34.07
C LEU A 311 21.80 15.55 -35.35
N GLU A 312 22.81 14.81 -35.81
CA GLU A 312 22.69 13.99 -37.01
C GLU A 312 21.87 12.70 -36.77
N ASP A 313 21.97 12.11 -35.58
CA ASP A 313 21.23 10.90 -35.20
C ASP A 313 19.70 11.13 -35.06
N LYS A 314 19.25 12.38 -34.92
CA LYS A 314 17.82 12.73 -34.77
C LYS A 314 17.13 13.18 -36.06
N LYS A 315 17.89 13.41 -37.14
CA LYS A 315 17.33 13.76 -38.46
C LYS A 315 16.31 12.74 -39.00
N PRO A 316 16.52 11.41 -38.88
CA PRO A 316 15.56 10.43 -39.38
C PRO A 316 14.23 10.45 -38.59
N ALA A 317 14.30 10.69 -37.28
CA ALA A 317 13.12 10.73 -36.41
C ALA A 317 12.27 12.00 -36.64
N MET A 318 12.91 13.15 -36.85
CA MET A 318 12.18 14.37 -37.24
C MET A 318 11.52 14.25 -38.61
N GLN A 319 12.21 13.64 -39.58
CA GLN A 319 11.65 13.43 -40.92
C GLN A 319 10.46 12.45 -40.89
N ALA A 320 10.52 11.41 -40.04
CA ALA A 320 9.40 10.51 -39.79
C ALA A 320 8.19 11.25 -39.18
N MET A 321 8.38 12.10 -38.17
CA MET A 321 7.30 12.88 -37.57
C MET A 321 6.66 13.86 -38.57
N GLN A 322 7.45 14.53 -39.40
CA GLN A 322 6.94 15.42 -40.44
C GLN A 322 6.13 14.67 -41.50
N SER A 323 6.54 13.46 -41.88
CA SER A 323 5.76 12.63 -42.82
C SER A 323 4.42 12.16 -42.24
N ILE A 324 4.38 11.83 -40.94
CA ILE A 324 3.13 11.43 -40.25
C ILE A 324 2.16 12.63 -40.19
N GLN A 325 2.66 13.81 -39.83
CA GLN A 325 1.85 15.04 -39.82
C GLN A 325 1.31 15.38 -41.21
N ALA A 326 2.11 15.21 -42.27
CA ALA A 326 1.67 15.45 -43.65
C ALA A 326 0.57 14.47 -44.10
N VAL A 327 0.61 13.21 -43.66
CA VAL A 327 -0.43 12.21 -43.95
C VAL A 327 -1.72 12.55 -43.20
N GLN A 328 -1.63 12.93 -41.92
CA GLN A 328 -2.79 13.33 -41.13
C GLN A 328 -3.48 14.57 -41.72
N ALA A 329 -2.69 15.56 -42.16
CA ALA A 329 -3.23 16.76 -42.81
C ALA A 329 -3.96 16.45 -44.14
N ARG A 330 -3.48 15.47 -44.91
CA ARG A 330 -4.16 15.03 -46.14
C ARG A 330 -5.47 14.31 -45.84
N GLN A 331 -5.48 13.41 -44.86
CA GLN A 331 -6.69 12.71 -44.43
C GLN A 331 -7.76 13.66 -43.88
N ALA A 332 -7.35 14.72 -43.16
CA ALA A 332 -8.27 15.75 -42.68
C ALA A 332 -8.90 16.55 -43.84
N ARG A 333 -8.13 16.89 -44.88
CA ARG A 333 -8.63 17.59 -46.07
C ARG A 333 -9.59 16.73 -46.89
N GLU A 334 -9.31 15.44 -47.03
CA GLU A 334 -10.19 14.49 -47.73
C GLU A 334 -11.51 14.30 -46.97
N LYS A 335 -11.47 14.19 -45.64
CA LYS A 335 -12.67 14.12 -44.79
C LYS A 335 -13.53 15.39 -44.89
N ASN A 336 -12.93 16.57 -45.00
CA ASN A 336 -13.66 17.82 -45.16
C ASN A 336 -14.26 17.95 -46.58
N GLN A 337 -13.56 17.52 -47.63
CA GLN A 337 -14.12 17.50 -48.99
C GLN A 337 -15.28 16.53 -49.15
N SER A 338 -15.26 15.36 -48.49
CA SER A 338 -16.39 14.42 -48.53
C SER A 338 -17.64 14.96 -47.81
N LYS A 339 -17.46 15.71 -46.72
CA LYS A 339 -18.58 16.35 -45.99
C LYS A 339 -19.24 17.48 -46.80
N ASP A 340 -18.46 18.26 -47.53
CA ASP A 340 -19.00 19.36 -48.36
C ASP A 340 -19.77 18.86 -49.60
N THR A 341 -19.44 17.68 -50.12
CA THR A 341 -20.20 17.07 -51.23
C THR A 341 -21.53 16.45 -50.81
N GLU A 342 -21.73 16.17 -49.51
CA GLU A 342 -22.94 15.53 -48.98
C GLU A 342 -24.02 16.56 -48.57
N ILE A 343 -23.64 17.84 -48.40
CA ILE A 343 -24.55 18.93 -48.00
C ILE A 343 -25.18 19.65 -49.22
N LYS A 344 -24.75 19.34 -50.45
CA LYS A 344 -25.28 19.93 -51.71
C LYS A 344 -25.96 18.94 -52.66
N GLY A 345 -26.27 17.72 -52.20
CA GLY A 345 -26.97 16.68 -52.96
C GLY A 345 -28.47 16.69 -52.76
#